data_AF-H6NBR1-F1
#
_entry.id   AF-H6NBR1-F1
#
_cell.length_a   1.000
_cell.length_b   1.000
_cell.length_c   1.000
_cell.angle_alpha   90.00
_cell.angle_beta   90.00
_cell.angle_gamma   90.00
#
_symmetry.space_group_name_H-M   'P 1'
#
loop_
_entity.id
_entity.type
_entity.pdbx_description
1 polymer ?
#
loop_
_entity_poly.entity_id
_entity_poly.type
_entity_poly.pdbx_seq_one_letter_code
_entity_poly.pdbx_strand_id
1 'polypeptide(L)'
;MNIMHPNEQDLQRYLNNHMTELENRRVRRHLASCPPCRRKLSALLAVELELADLELLEAPAGLSDRVMAALREEGLGNAEAEASRGSGPPGNAPTAKPAKPYWRRELVHGAIAMAATLMFVSSGLVGRLAALDSDRLEAGVRQGTMVWLQTVQTFSQQLLS
;
A
#
# COMPACT_ATOMS: atom_id res chain seq x y z
N MET A 1 -3.64 18.61 -24.74
CA MET A 1 -2.69 17.96 -23.79
C MET A 1 -3.51 17.49 -22.60
N ASN A 2 -3.48 16.20 -22.26
CA ASN A 2 -4.20 15.69 -21.08
C ASN A 2 -3.63 16.36 -19.83
N ILE A 3 -4.42 17.24 -19.22
CA ILE A 3 -4.03 17.93 -17.99
C ILE A 3 -4.28 16.94 -16.85
N MET A 4 -3.24 16.22 -16.47
CA MET A 4 -3.30 15.35 -15.30
C MET A 4 -3.27 16.24 -14.05
N HIS A 5 -4.41 16.30 -13.36
CA HIS A 5 -4.52 17.05 -12.11
C HIS A 5 -3.87 16.25 -10.97
N PRO A 6 -3.12 16.91 -10.06
CA PRO A 6 -2.65 16.29 -8.83
C PRO A 6 -3.85 15.76 -8.04
N ASN A 7 -3.71 14.56 -7.49
CA ASN A 7 -4.71 14.05 -6.56
C ASN A 7 -4.61 14.79 -5.22
N GLU A 8 -5.51 14.49 -4.29
CA GLU A 8 -5.54 15.17 -3.00
C GLU A 8 -4.33 14.85 -2.10
N GLN A 9 -3.84 13.61 -2.14
CA GLN A 9 -2.64 13.19 -1.42
C GLN A 9 -1.39 13.94 -1.90
N ASP A 10 -1.26 14.17 -3.20
CA ASP A 10 -0.15 14.94 -3.78
C ASP A 10 -0.18 16.40 -3.31
N LEU A 11 -1.37 17.00 -3.18
CA LEU A 11 -1.53 18.36 -2.65
C LEU A 11 -1.20 18.44 -1.16
N GLN A 12 -1.57 17.45 -0.36
CA GLN A 12 -1.19 17.36 1.05
C GLN A 12 0.32 17.17 1.22
N ARG A 13 0.93 16.27 0.45
CA ARG A 13 2.39 16.07 0.44
C ARG A 13 3.14 17.32 0.01
N TYR A 14 2.60 18.06 -0.96
CA TYR A 14 3.12 19.35 -1.37
C TYR A 14 3.07 20.38 -0.24
N LEU A 15 1.96 20.48 0.47
CA LEU A 15 1.79 21.40 1.60
C LEU A 15 2.76 21.06 2.75
N ASN A 16 2.96 19.77 3.02
CA ASN A 16 3.83 19.29 4.10
C ASN A 16 5.31 19.14 3.69
N ASN A 17 5.74 19.62 2.52
CA ASN A 17 7.10 19.47 1.99
C ASN A 17 7.63 18.02 1.92
N HIS A 18 6.73 17.03 1.76
CA HIS A 18 7.05 15.60 1.70
C HIS A 18 7.18 15.04 0.27
N MET A 19 7.66 15.87 -0.66
CA MET A 19 7.85 15.50 -2.07
C MET A 19 9.29 15.71 -2.51
N THR A 20 9.70 14.98 -3.55
CA THR A 20 10.97 15.24 -4.22
C THR A 20 10.94 16.58 -4.96
N GLU A 21 12.12 17.13 -5.26
CA GLU A 21 12.25 18.40 -6.00
C GLU A 21 11.53 18.39 -7.36
N LEU A 22 11.58 17.26 -8.08
CA LEU A 22 10.94 17.12 -9.39
C LEU A 22 9.41 17.15 -9.27
N GLU A 23 8.87 16.44 -8.29
CA GLU A 23 7.42 16.44 -7.99
C GLU A 23 6.95 17.83 -7.56
N ASN A 24 7.71 18.51 -6.69
CA ASN A 24 7.40 19.86 -6.22
C ASN A 24 7.32 20.84 -7.40
N ARG A 25 8.28 20.81 -8.31
CA ARG A 25 8.27 21.64 -9.53
C ARG A 25 7.07 21.35 -10.43
N ARG A 26 6.69 20.07 -10.59
CA ARG A 26 5.52 19.67 -11.39
C ARG A 26 4.22 20.21 -10.78
N VAL A 27 4.01 20.00 -9.48
CA VAL A 27 2.80 20.46 -8.78
C VAL A 27 2.76 21.99 -8.76
N ARG A 28 3.87 22.67 -8.46
CA ARG A 28 3.96 24.14 -8.47
C ARG A 28 3.60 24.72 -9.83
N ARG A 29 4.10 24.15 -10.92
CA ARG A 29 3.74 24.55 -12.30
C ARG A 29 2.25 24.37 -12.57
N HIS A 30 1.67 23.25 -12.13
CA HIS A 30 0.24 23.00 -12.28
C HIS A 30 -0.60 24.01 -11.49
N LEU A 31 -0.23 24.31 -10.24
CA LEU A 31 -0.93 25.28 -9.40
C LEU A 31 -0.89 26.70 -9.99
N ALA A 32 0.20 27.07 -10.68
CA ALA A 32 0.29 28.36 -11.36
C ALA A 32 -0.78 28.54 -12.46
N SER A 33 -1.18 27.47 -13.14
CA SER A 33 -2.14 27.51 -14.25
C SER A 33 -3.53 26.99 -13.93
N CYS A 34 -3.73 26.29 -12.80
CA CYS A 34 -4.99 25.64 -12.46
C CYS A 34 -5.68 26.26 -11.22
N PRO A 35 -6.68 27.14 -11.39
CA PRO A 35 -7.48 27.67 -10.29
C PRO A 35 -8.20 26.61 -9.44
N PRO A 36 -8.81 25.54 -10.00
CA PRO A 36 -9.43 24.47 -9.21
C PRO A 36 -8.50 23.80 -8.20
N CYS A 37 -7.28 23.44 -8.61
CA CYS A 37 -6.31 22.81 -7.71
C CYS A 37 -5.79 23.79 -6.65
N ARG A 38 -5.69 25.10 -6.97
CA ARG A 38 -5.39 26.13 -5.95
C ARG A 38 -6.48 26.22 -4.88
N ARG A 39 -7.76 26.14 -5.26
CA ARG A 39 -8.87 26.13 -4.29
C ARG A 39 -8.84 24.90 -3.38
N LYS A 40 -8.49 23.73 -3.91
CA LYS A 40 -8.31 22.51 -3.10
C LYS A 40 -7.17 22.69 -2.11
N LEU A 41 -6.03 23.21 -2.56
CA LEU A 41 -4.89 23.48 -1.69
C LEU A 41 -5.22 24.50 -0.59
N SER A 42 -5.97 25.57 -0.91
CA SER A 42 -6.39 26.54 0.11
C SER A 42 -7.35 25.95 1.14
N ALA A 43 -8.21 25.00 0.74
CA ALA A 43 -9.09 24.30 1.68
C ALA A 43 -8.28 23.43 2.66
N LEU A 44 -7.26 22.71 2.16
CA LEU A 44 -6.34 21.95 3.02
C LEU A 44 -5.57 22.87 3.99
N LEU A 45 -5.10 24.02 3.50
CA LEU A 45 -4.41 25.01 4.34
C LEU A 45 -5.30 25.59 5.44
N ALA A 46 -6.59 25.82 5.14
CA ALA A 46 -7.53 26.31 6.15
C ALA A 46 -7.68 25.33 7.32
N VAL A 47 -7.75 24.03 7.02
CA VAL A 47 -7.80 22.99 8.05
C VAL A 47 -6.52 22.98 8.91
N GLU A 48 -5.34 23.07 8.29
CA GLU A 48 -4.06 23.16 9.01
C GLU A 48 -3.98 24.40 9.92
N LEU A 49 -4.59 25.52 9.51
CA LEU A 49 -4.65 26.73 10.33
C LEU A 49 -5.55 26.52 11.55
N GLU A 50 -6.72 25.89 11.38
CA GLU A 50 -7.62 25.55 12.49
C GLU A 50 -6.96 24.56 13.47
N LEU A 51 -6.15 23.62 12.96
CA LEU A 51 -5.37 22.71 13.78
C LEU A 51 -4.25 23.43 14.55
N ALA A 52 -3.62 24.44 13.96
CA ALA A 52 -2.59 25.23 14.61
C ALA A 52 -3.13 26.08 15.78
N ASP A 53 -4.41 26.43 15.74
CA ASP A 53 -5.09 27.21 16.79
C ASP A 53 -5.52 26.36 18.00
N LEU A 54 -5.35 25.03 17.95
CA LEU A 54 -5.64 24.15 19.08
C LEU A 54 -4.71 24.44 20.27
N GLU A 55 -5.27 24.36 21.48
CA GLU A 55 -4.51 24.57 22.71
C GLU A 55 -3.41 23.52 22.85
N LEU A 56 -2.17 23.99 23.02
CA LEU A 56 -1.03 23.11 23.25
C LEU A 56 -1.05 22.63 24.70
N LEU A 57 -1.39 21.36 24.89
CA LEU A 57 -1.35 20.71 26.20
C LEU A 57 0.10 20.54 26.67
N GLU A 58 0.37 20.89 27.94
CA GLU A 58 1.65 20.58 28.55
C GLU A 58 1.88 19.07 28.64
N ALA A 59 3.09 18.65 28.31
CA ALA A 59 3.50 17.28 28.48
C ALA A 59 3.53 16.89 29.98
N PRO A 60 3.10 15.67 30.35
CA PRO A 60 3.24 15.20 31.72
C PRO A 60 4.68 15.29 32.22
N ALA A 61 4.86 15.67 33.48
CA ALA A 61 6.17 15.76 34.12
C ALA A 61 6.98 14.46 33.93
N GLY A 62 8.27 14.60 33.59
CA GLY A 62 9.18 13.47 33.37
C GLY A 62 8.89 12.64 32.11
N LEU A 63 8.03 13.08 31.20
CA LEU A 63 7.87 12.42 29.88
C LEU A 63 9.20 12.41 29.11
N SER A 64 9.87 13.55 29.03
CA SER A 64 11.15 13.69 28.31
C SER A 64 12.21 12.73 28.85
N ASP A 65 12.33 12.64 30.17
CA ASP A 65 13.32 11.74 30.80
C ASP A 65 13.02 10.28 30.51
N ARG A 66 11.75 9.87 30.56
CA ARG A 66 11.31 8.51 30.22
C ARG A 66 11.57 8.17 28.75
N VAL A 67 11.26 9.08 27.82
CA VAL A 67 11.54 8.90 26.39
C VAL A 67 13.05 8.79 26.14
N MET A 68 13.84 9.68 26.75
CA MET A 68 15.30 9.65 26.60
C MET A 68 15.95 8.44 27.26
N ALA A 69 15.36 7.88 28.32
CA ALA A 69 15.79 6.61 28.89
C ALA A 69 15.49 5.44 27.93
N ALA A 70 14.27 5.37 27.39
CA ALA A 70 13.89 4.33 26.44
C ALA A 70 14.75 4.34 25.15
N LEU A 71 15.02 5.52 24.58
CA LEU A 71 15.90 5.65 23.41
C LEU A 71 17.34 5.20 23.70
N ARG A 72 17.84 5.45 24.92
CA ARG A 72 19.16 4.98 25.35
C ARG A 72 19.17 3.46 25.47
N GLU A 73 18.13 2.84 26.03
CA GLU A 73 18.03 1.38 26.12
C GLU A 73 17.95 0.72 24.73
N GLU A 74 17.19 1.29 23.78
CA GLU A 74 17.17 0.82 22.39
C GLU A 74 18.52 1.03 21.68
N GLY A 75 19.17 2.17 21.91
CA GLY A 75 20.49 2.47 21.37
C GLY A 75 21.58 1.56 21.95
N LEU A 76 21.52 1.26 23.25
CA LEU A 76 22.45 0.35 23.93
C LEU A 76 22.22 -1.11 23.52
N GLY A 77 20.97 -1.55 23.32
CA GLY A 77 20.67 -2.87 22.78
C GLY A 77 21.20 -3.09 21.35
N ASN A 78 21.23 -2.01 20.54
CA ASN A 78 21.88 -2.02 19.24
C ASN A 78 23.42 -1.97 19.34
N ALA A 79 23.97 -1.21 20.31
CA ALA A 79 25.41 -1.06 20.51
C ALA A 79 26.07 -2.29 21.17
N GLU A 80 25.41 -2.99 22.09
CA GLU A 80 25.90 -4.24 22.69
C GLU A 80 25.87 -5.40 21.68
N ALA A 81 24.93 -5.39 20.72
CA ALA A 81 24.93 -6.30 19.57
C ALA A 81 26.11 -6.04 18.59
N GLU A 82 26.70 -4.84 18.63
CA GLU A 82 27.92 -4.49 17.89
C GLU A 82 29.21 -4.69 18.72
N ALA A 83 29.22 -4.32 20.01
CA ALA A 83 30.37 -4.47 20.91
C ALA A 83 30.69 -5.93 21.24
N SER A 84 29.67 -6.80 21.32
CA SER A 84 29.86 -8.26 21.46
C SER A 84 30.47 -8.94 20.21
N ARG A 85 30.71 -8.20 19.12
CA ARG A 85 31.51 -8.68 17.97
C ARG A 85 33.01 -8.36 18.09
N GLY A 86 33.44 -7.64 19.14
CA GLY A 86 34.78 -7.05 19.23
C GLY A 86 35.76 -7.64 20.25
N SER A 87 35.36 -8.52 21.18
CA SER A 87 36.28 -8.98 22.24
C SER A 87 36.04 -10.43 22.68
N GLY A 88 36.86 -11.36 22.19
CA GLY A 88 36.95 -12.74 22.69
C GLY A 88 38.36 -13.35 22.52
N PRO A 89 38.86 -14.19 23.45
CA PRO A 89 40.21 -14.78 23.41
C PRO A 89 40.33 -15.92 22.36
N PRO A 90 41.56 -16.35 21.96
CA PRO A 90 41.72 -17.40 20.96
C PRO A 90 41.54 -18.78 21.63
N GLY A 91 40.41 -19.43 21.39
CA GLY A 91 40.21 -20.79 21.87
C GLY A 91 38.81 -21.35 21.60
N ASN A 92 38.76 -22.29 20.65
CA ASN A 92 37.66 -23.20 20.31
C ASN A 92 36.42 -22.58 19.63
N ALA A 93 36.37 -22.74 18.31
CA ALA A 93 35.12 -22.83 17.53
C ALA A 93 34.26 -24.01 18.08
N PRO A 94 32.91 -24.04 17.93
CA PRO A 94 32.06 -23.46 16.87
C PRO A 94 30.85 -22.68 17.45
N THR A 95 30.03 -21.91 16.74
CA THR A 95 29.37 -22.06 15.42
C THR A 95 29.05 -20.66 14.89
N ALA A 96 29.41 -20.40 13.63
CA ALA A 96 29.07 -19.16 12.96
C ALA A 96 27.54 -19.02 12.87
N LYS A 97 26.95 -18.02 13.54
CA LYS A 97 25.58 -17.60 13.22
C LYS A 97 25.60 -17.05 11.78
N PRO A 98 24.80 -17.58 10.85
CA PRO A 98 24.87 -17.16 9.47
C PRO A 98 24.46 -15.70 9.37
N ALA A 99 25.37 -14.86 8.87
CA ALA A 99 25.06 -13.48 8.51
C ALA A 99 23.91 -13.52 7.50
N LYS A 100 22.72 -13.05 7.91
CA LYS A 100 21.59 -12.93 6.99
C LYS A 100 21.96 -11.87 5.96
N PRO A 101 22.12 -12.21 4.67
CA PRO A 101 22.59 -11.26 3.69
C PRO A 101 21.46 -10.27 3.39
N TYR A 102 21.68 -8.99 3.77
CA TYR A 102 20.74 -7.89 3.51
C TYR A 102 20.42 -7.70 2.01
N TRP A 103 21.32 -8.20 1.13
CA TRP A 103 21.12 -8.32 -0.32
C TRP A 103 19.95 -9.23 -0.73
N ARG A 104 19.40 -10.03 0.18
CA ARG A 104 18.20 -10.85 -0.11
C ARG A 104 16.96 -10.00 -0.33
N ARG A 105 16.79 -8.82 0.28
CA ARG A 105 15.51 -8.09 0.15
C ARG A 105 15.24 -7.63 -1.27
N GLU A 106 16.25 -7.06 -1.93
CA GLU A 106 16.13 -6.61 -3.33
C GLU A 106 15.98 -7.79 -4.30
N LEU A 107 16.75 -8.88 -4.10
CA LEU A 107 16.60 -10.11 -4.89
C LEU A 107 15.28 -10.84 -4.63
N VAL A 108 14.73 -10.76 -3.42
CA VAL A 108 13.41 -11.34 -3.07
C VAL A 108 12.30 -10.59 -3.79
N HIS A 109 12.37 -9.26 -3.88
CA HIS A 109 11.41 -8.50 -4.69
C HIS A 109 11.52 -8.88 -6.17
N GLY A 110 12.74 -9.03 -6.70
CA GLY A 110 12.95 -9.53 -8.07
C GLY A 110 12.43 -10.96 -8.28
N ALA A 111 12.67 -11.87 -7.34
CA ALA A 111 12.24 -13.26 -7.40
C ALA A 111 10.72 -13.42 -7.30
N ILE A 112 10.05 -12.62 -6.46
CA ILE A 112 8.59 -12.59 -6.36
C ILE A 112 7.98 -12.11 -7.68
N ALA A 113 8.53 -11.06 -8.29
CA ALA A 113 8.07 -10.57 -9.59
C ALA A 113 8.26 -11.63 -10.69
N MET A 114 9.42 -12.29 -10.75
CA MET A 114 9.65 -13.40 -11.68
C MET A 114 8.68 -14.55 -11.46
N ALA A 115 8.47 -14.97 -10.22
CA ALA A 115 7.53 -16.04 -9.89
C ALA A 115 6.10 -15.69 -10.32
N ALA A 116 5.64 -14.45 -10.09
CA ALA A 116 4.32 -13.99 -10.51
C ALA A 116 4.16 -14.00 -12.04
N THR A 117 5.17 -13.53 -12.77
CA THR A 117 5.15 -13.55 -14.24
C THR A 117 5.17 -14.98 -14.80
N LEU A 118 5.98 -15.87 -14.23
CA LEU A 118 6.02 -17.28 -14.60
C LEU A 118 4.70 -17.97 -14.28
N MET A 119 4.10 -17.69 -13.13
CA MET A 119 2.83 -18.27 -12.72
C MET A 119 1.67 -17.80 -13.62
N PHE A 120 1.68 -16.53 -14.04
CA PHE A 120 0.71 -16.00 -15.00
C PHE A 120 0.83 -16.68 -16.37
N VAL A 121 2.06 -16.86 -16.86
CA VAL A 121 2.35 -17.54 -18.13
C VAL A 121 2.02 -19.04 -18.03
N SER A 122 2.40 -19.72 -16.95
CA SER A 122 2.21 -21.16 -16.76
C SER A 122 0.78 -21.54 -16.39
N SER A 123 0.01 -20.63 -15.78
CA SER A 123 -1.39 -20.88 -15.47
C SER A 123 -2.25 -20.97 -16.73
N GLY A 124 -1.71 -20.64 -17.91
CA GLY A 124 -2.40 -20.83 -19.20
C GLY A 124 -3.73 -20.08 -19.29
N LEU A 125 -3.91 -19.04 -18.45
CA LEU A 125 -5.18 -18.35 -18.30
C LEU A 125 -5.62 -17.68 -19.61
N VAL A 126 -4.66 -17.25 -20.43
CA VAL A 126 -4.89 -16.73 -21.78
C VAL A 126 -5.42 -17.84 -22.72
N GLY A 127 -4.92 -19.07 -22.60
CA GLY A 127 -5.45 -20.21 -23.34
C GLY A 127 -6.83 -20.66 -22.86
N ARG A 128 -7.10 -20.56 -21.55
CA ARG A 128 -8.44 -20.86 -20.97
C ARG A 128 -9.48 -19.81 -21.26
N LEU A 129 -9.10 -18.53 -21.37
CA LEU A 129 -10.00 -17.46 -21.81
C LEU A 129 -10.29 -17.55 -23.31
N ALA A 130 -9.33 -17.98 -24.12
CA ALA A 130 -9.54 -18.26 -25.54
C ALA A 130 -10.34 -19.56 -25.82
N ALA A 131 -10.32 -20.52 -24.89
CA ALA A 131 -11.06 -21.78 -24.97
C ALA A 131 -12.40 -21.78 -24.22
N LEU A 132 -12.85 -20.63 -23.70
CA LEU A 132 -14.26 -20.45 -23.32
C LEU A 132 -15.08 -20.35 -24.60
N ASP A 133 -15.37 -21.54 -25.12
CA ASP A 133 -16.24 -21.82 -26.25
C ASP A 133 -17.55 -21.04 -26.12
N SER A 134 -17.84 -20.19 -27.10
CA SER A 134 -19.10 -19.44 -27.23
C SER A 134 -20.33 -20.35 -27.16
N ASP A 135 -20.16 -21.61 -27.57
CA ASP A 135 -21.24 -22.61 -27.65
C ASP A 135 -21.74 -23.07 -26.26
N ARG A 136 -20.88 -23.07 -25.23
CA ARG A 136 -21.28 -23.48 -23.87
C ARG A 136 -22.06 -22.39 -23.12
N LEU A 137 -21.78 -21.12 -23.42
CA LEU A 137 -22.51 -19.99 -22.84
C LEU A 137 -23.92 -19.90 -23.42
N GLU A 138 -24.09 -20.15 -24.72
CA GLU A 138 -25.42 -20.10 -25.35
C GLU A 138 -26.34 -21.24 -24.89
N ALA A 139 -25.80 -22.45 -24.74
CA ALA A 139 -26.53 -23.60 -24.22
C ALA A 139 -26.97 -23.42 -22.75
N GLY A 140 -26.10 -22.87 -21.89
CA GLY A 140 -26.39 -22.61 -20.48
C GLY A 140 -27.48 -21.55 -20.27
N VAL A 141 -27.49 -20.49 -21.09
CA VAL A 141 -28.50 -19.41 -21.00
C VAL A 141 -29.87 -19.91 -21.48
N ARG A 142 -29.94 -20.73 -22.53
CA ARG A 142 -31.21 -21.30 -23.02
C ARG A 142 -31.80 -22.33 -22.05
N GLN A 143 -30.98 -23.13 -21.35
CA GLN A 143 -31.48 -24.05 -20.32
C GLN A 143 -31.93 -23.31 -19.05
N GLY A 144 -31.19 -22.30 -18.61
CA GLY A 144 -31.54 -21.52 -17.41
C GLY A 144 -32.87 -20.78 -17.54
N THR A 145 -33.17 -20.25 -18.74
CA THR A 145 -34.41 -19.51 -19.00
C THR A 145 -35.66 -20.41 -19.02
N MET A 146 -35.56 -21.65 -19.49
CA MET A 146 -36.71 -22.58 -19.48
C MET A 146 -37.05 -23.07 -18.06
N VAL A 147 -36.04 -23.36 -17.23
CA VAL A 147 -36.25 -23.79 -15.84
C VAL A 147 -36.91 -22.69 -15.00
N TRP A 148 -36.52 -21.43 -15.23
CA TRP A 148 -37.05 -20.29 -14.48
C TRP A 148 -38.51 -19.98 -14.83
N LEU A 149 -38.92 -20.20 -16.08
CA LEU A 149 -40.32 -20.05 -16.49
C LEU A 149 -41.21 -21.12 -15.85
N GLN A 150 -40.75 -22.37 -15.76
CA GLN A 150 -41.51 -23.43 -15.11
C GLN A 150 -41.71 -23.20 -13.61
N THR A 151 -40.70 -22.66 -12.91
CA THR A 151 -40.81 -22.38 -11.47
C THR A 151 -41.76 -21.22 -11.19
N VAL A 152 -41.70 -20.13 -11.97
CA VAL A 152 -42.63 -19.01 -11.82
C VAL A 152 -44.07 -19.44 -12.08
N GLN A 153 -44.29 -20.31 -13.07
CA GLN A 153 -45.62 -20.77 -13.41
C GLN A 153 -46.22 -21.68 -12.33
N THR A 154 -45.42 -22.55 -11.70
CA THR A 154 -45.88 -23.38 -10.57
C THR A 154 -46.20 -22.54 -9.33
N PHE A 155 -45.38 -21.55 -9.02
CA PHE A 155 -45.67 -20.62 -7.92
C PHE A 155 -46.92 -19.77 -8.17
N SER A 156 -47.19 -19.37 -9.42
CA SER A 156 -48.39 -18.62 -9.76
C SER A 156 -49.68 -19.43 -9.54
N GLN A 157 -49.67 -20.73 -9.86
CA GLN A 157 -50.84 -21.58 -9.72
C GLN A 157 -51.18 -21.89 -8.26
N GLN A 158 -50.18 -22.00 -7.39
CA GLN A 158 -50.40 -22.23 -5.95
C GLN A 158 -50.87 -20.99 -5.18
N LEU A 159 -50.63 -19.78 -5.71
CA LEU A 159 -51.07 -18.53 -5.08
C LEU A 159 -52.49 -18.08 -5.53
N LEU A 160 -53.03 -18.69 -6.59
CA LEU A 160 -54.34 -18.36 -7.17
C LEU A 160 -55.41 -19.44 -6.92
N SER A 161 -55.10 -20.50 -6.16
CA SER A 161 -56.03 -21.52 -5.66
C SER A 161 -56.24 -21.39 -4.15
#